data_AF-A0ABD5AMB3-F1
#
_entry.id   AF-A0ABD5AMB3-F1
#
_cell.length_a   1.000
_cell.length_b   1.000
_cell.length_c   1.000
_cell.angle_alpha   90.00
_cell.angle_beta   90.00
_cell.angle_gamma   90.00
#
_symmetry.space_group_name_H-M   'P 1'
#
loop_
_entity.id
_entity.type
_entity.pdbx_description
1 polymer ?
#
loop_
_entity_poly.entity_id
_entity_poly.type
_entity_poly.pdbx_seq_one_letter_code
_entity_poly.pdbx_strand_id
1 'polypeptide(L)'
;MKVYKYRYGSERDLESLKQDYFYAPHPSKLNDPCENLFDIMNIEKALAELSNTSSVSTKGLSDSFSALVAQIQEKVGIYSLSKTVLDELLWAYYADSHTGFCIEYELEKLSELNKISCSFDVIYQDFIPKIQFDILIQSGADNIVETLKLTSGTKSKRWQHEDEIRIIMDNFGKVNYDFRAVKAIYFGLNMPKTQQNLHQDNENLPNSLSKVCQEQIMEALKGRNIKYYQMALKSNSYKFEYIEVVDPYKDAGKYKNTVKFIDKALIDYNCYGWQVEASYFDKVAEIISREPYFYNLNSIHVSKEQSILRKEPIIFAGFFIDENNFSQIKKYFSLAEIDQTFKQLEI
;
A
#
# COMPACT_ATOMS: atom_id res chain seq x y z
N MET A 1 8.98 -4.58 -3.20
CA MET A 1 9.94 -3.96 -2.27
C MET A 1 9.34 -3.97 -0.86
N LYS A 2 10.16 -4.31 0.15
CA LYS A 2 9.73 -4.26 1.57
C LYS A 2 9.79 -2.84 2.12
N VAL A 3 8.73 -2.45 2.82
CA VAL A 3 8.55 -1.12 3.42
C VAL A 3 7.88 -1.23 4.78
N TYR A 4 8.11 -0.26 5.66
CA TYR A 4 7.86 -0.39 7.09
C TYR A 4 6.97 0.73 7.61
N LYS A 5 6.01 0.38 8.45
CA LYS A 5 5.14 1.35 9.14
C LYS A 5 5.16 1.15 10.64
N TYR A 6 5.75 2.12 11.32
CA TYR A 6 5.76 2.21 12.78
C TYR A 6 4.37 2.61 13.28
N ARG A 7 3.95 1.99 14.39
CA ARG A 7 2.64 2.10 14.99
C ARG A 7 2.75 2.25 16.49
N TYR A 8 1.91 3.14 17.03
CA TYR A 8 1.80 3.39 18.46
C TYR A 8 1.51 2.10 19.24
N GLY A 9 0.70 1.19 18.69
CA GLY A 9 0.29 -0.02 19.40
C GLY A 9 -1.03 0.17 20.13
N SER A 10 -1.97 0.89 19.51
CA SER A 10 -3.31 1.13 20.05
C SER A 10 -4.35 0.13 19.54
N GLU A 11 -5.51 0.04 20.19
CA GLU A 11 -6.68 -0.71 19.70
C GLU A 11 -7.12 -0.23 18.30
N ARG A 12 -6.99 1.07 18.02
CA ARG A 12 -7.20 1.60 16.65
C ARG A 12 -6.22 1.01 15.64
N ASP A 13 -4.95 0.84 16.01
CA ASP A 13 -3.95 0.25 15.12
C ASP A 13 -4.26 -1.25 14.90
N LEU A 14 -4.66 -1.96 15.96
CA LEU A 14 -5.08 -3.37 15.90
C LEU A 14 -6.30 -3.53 14.98
N GLU A 15 -7.28 -2.64 15.08
CA GLU A 15 -8.46 -2.68 14.22
C GLU A 15 -8.12 -2.52 12.74
N SER A 16 -7.15 -1.64 12.42
CA SER A 16 -6.66 -1.48 11.05
C SER A 16 -6.04 -2.74 10.47
N LEU A 17 -5.34 -3.52 11.29
CA LEU A 17 -4.80 -4.83 10.91
C LEU A 17 -5.91 -5.87 10.75
N LYS A 18 -6.87 -5.92 11.68
CA LYS A 18 -8.01 -6.85 11.62
C LYS A 18 -8.83 -6.66 10.34
N GLN A 19 -9.03 -5.40 9.94
CA GLN A 19 -9.84 -5.02 8.79
C GLN A 19 -9.04 -4.85 7.49
N ASP A 20 -7.74 -5.18 7.49
CA ASP A 20 -6.86 -5.10 6.32
C ASP A 20 -6.88 -3.72 5.62
N TYR A 21 -6.74 -2.62 6.39
CA TYR A 21 -6.69 -1.26 5.84
C TYR A 21 -5.59 -0.39 6.44
N PHE A 22 -5.18 0.64 5.71
CA PHE A 22 -4.42 1.77 6.24
C PHE A 22 -5.21 3.07 6.07
N TYR A 23 -4.93 4.05 6.92
CA TYR A 23 -5.48 5.40 6.77
C TYR A 23 -4.40 6.29 6.14
N ALA A 24 -4.70 6.87 4.97
CA ALA A 24 -3.88 7.90 4.34
C ALA A 24 -4.38 9.27 4.84
N PRO A 25 -3.76 9.87 5.87
CA PRO A 25 -4.19 11.17 6.37
C PRO A 25 -3.99 12.29 5.34
N HIS A 26 -4.77 13.34 5.53
CA HIS A 26 -4.51 14.63 4.92
C HIS A 26 -3.14 15.17 5.40
N PRO A 27 -2.34 15.86 4.57
CA PRO A 27 -1.02 16.37 4.95
C PRO A 27 -1.00 17.18 6.25
N SER A 28 -2.04 17.99 6.50
CA SER A 28 -2.19 18.78 7.74
C SER A 28 -2.34 17.95 9.03
N LYS A 29 -2.45 16.63 8.93
CA LYS A 29 -2.50 15.69 10.06
C LYS A 29 -1.21 14.90 10.24
N LEU A 30 -0.21 15.11 9.39
CA LEU A 30 1.13 14.59 9.58
C LEU A 30 1.86 15.37 10.69
N ASN A 31 2.95 14.82 11.20
CA ASN A 31 3.67 15.36 12.36
C ASN A 31 4.64 16.50 12.00
N ASP A 32 5.07 16.60 10.74
CA ASP A 32 5.92 17.69 10.27
C ASP A 32 5.05 18.86 9.78
N PRO A 33 5.16 20.07 10.38
CA PRO A 33 4.39 21.24 9.94
C PRO A 33 4.80 21.77 8.56
N CYS A 34 5.94 21.32 8.01
CA CYS A 34 6.39 21.66 6.66
C CYS A 34 5.84 20.72 5.57
N GLU A 35 4.96 19.79 5.92
CA GLU A 35 4.33 18.89 4.96
C GLU A 35 3.49 19.65 3.94
N ASN A 36 3.62 19.26 2.66
CA ASN A 36 2.92 19.89 1.54
C ASN A 36 3.24 21.39 1.34
N LEU A 37 4.39 21.86 1.83
CA LEU A 37 4.84 23.24 1.64
C LEU A 37 5.54 23.41 0.28
N PHE A 38 4.97 24.21 -0.62
CA PHE A 38 5.54 24.50 -1.95
C PHE A 38 5.23 25.94 -2.40
N ASP A 39 6.08 26.48 -3.27
CA ASP A 39 5.97 27.83 -3.82
C ASP A 39 5.31 27.80 -5.22
N ILE A 40 4.25 28.59 -5.38
CA ILE A 40 3.48 28.75 -6.62
C ILE A 40 3.66 30.13 -7.27
N MET A 41 4.39 31.07 -6.64
CA MET A 41 4.48 32.47 -7.10
C MET A 41 5.04 32.59 -8.52
N ASN A 42 6.00 31.72 -8.87
CA ASN A 42 6.59 31.72 -10.22
C ASN A 42 5.54 31.41 -11.30
N ILE A 43 4.60 30.51 -11.01
CA ILE A 43 3.53 30.16 -11.94
C ILE A 43 2.49 31.27 -12.03
N GLU A 44 2.08 31.84 -10.90
CA GLU A 44 1.14 32.97 -10.87
C GLU A 44 1.69 34.14 -11.69
N LYS A 45 2.99 34.44 -11.55
CA LYS A 45 3.67 35.47 -12.32
C LYS A 45 3.71 35.13 -13.81
N ALA A 46 4.07 33.90 -14.18
CA ALA A 46 4.10 33.46 -15.57
C ALA A 46 2.72 33.51 -16.24
N LEU A 47 1.66 33.10 -15.54
CA LEU A 47 0.29 33.17 -16.03
C LEU A 47 -0.17 34.63 -16.24
N ALA A 48 0.20 35.53 -15.33
CA ALA A 48 -0.10 36.97 -15.46
C ALA A 48 0.68 37.63 -16.61
N GLU A 49 1.95 37.28 -16.81
CA GLU A 49 2.75 37.77 -17.94
C GLU A 49 2.17 37.28 -19.28
N LEU A 50 1.78 36.00 -19.36
CA LEU A 50 1.14 35.44 -20.55
C LEU A 50 -0.21 36.09 -20.85
N SER A 51 -1.04 36.37 -19.85
CA SER A 51 -2.32 37.06 -20.05
C SER A 51 -2.15 38.48 -20.56
N ASN A 52 -1.06 39.17 -20.16
CA ASN A 52 -0.78 40.54 -20.57
C ASN A 52 -0.10 40.63 -21.94
N THR A 53 0.65 39.60 -22.35
CA THR A 53 1.48 39.64 -23.58
C THR A 53 0.83 38.95 -24.77
N SER A 54 -0.03 37.97 -24.54
CA SER A 54 -0.64 37.17 -25.61
C SER A 54 -2.09 37.58 -25.89
N SER A 55 -2.52 37.49 -27.15
CA SER A 55 -3.94 37.65 -27.54
C SER A 55 -4.80 36.44 -27.18
N VAL A 56 -4.22 35.43 -26.52
CA VAL A 56 -4.84 34.15 -26.19
C VAL A 56 -5.29 34.18 -24.73
N SER A 57 -6.54 33.78 -24.47
CA SER A 57 -7.05 33.68 -23.11
C SER A 57 -6.30 32.60 -22.32
N THR A 58 -5.68 32.98 -21.20
CA THR A 58 -5.03 32.05 -20.25
C THR A 58 -5.99 31.51 -19.19
N LYS A 59 -7.26 31.90 -19.22
CA LYS A 59 -8.25 31.57 -18.18
C LYS A 59 -8.35 30.06 -17.93
N GLY A 60 -8.48 29.25 -18.98
CA GLY A 60 -8.59 27.79 -18.84
C GLY A 60 -7.35 27.14 -18.20
N LEU A 61 -6.16 27.68 -18.47
CA LEU A 61 -4.91 27.19 -17.87
C LEU A 61 -4.83 27.57 -16.39
N SER A 62 -5.20 28.81 -16.06
CA SER A 62 -5.27 29.31 -14.68
C SER A 62 -6.30 28.52 -13.85
N ASP A 63 -7.48 28.26 -14.41
CA ASP A 63 -8.55 27.49 -13.76
C ASP A 63 -8.09 26.05 -13.51
N SER A 64 -7.44 25.42 -14.49
CA SER A 64 -6.90 24.06 -14.36
C SER A 64 -5.80 23.96 -13.30
N PHE A 65 -4.88 24.93 -13.26
CA PHE A 65 -3.83 24.99 -12.24
C PHE A 65 -4.41 25.18 -10.84
N SER A 66 -5.36 26.11 -10.70
CA SER A 66 -6.02 26.38 -9.41
C SER A 66 -6.75 25.14 -8.90
N ALA A 67 -7.43 24.41 -9.79
CA ALA A 67 -8.09 23.16 -9.46
C ALA A 67 -7.10 22.06 -9.03
N LEU A 68 -5.93 21.95 -9.70
CA LEU A 68 -4.89 21.01 -9.32
C LEU A 68 -4.30 21.33 -7.94
N VAL A 69 -3.98 22.61 -7.68
CA VAL A 69 -3.46 23.06 -6.37
C VAL A 69 -4.49 22.79 -5.27
N ALA A 70 -5.76 23.14 -5.49
CA ALA A 70 -6.83 22.85 -4.54
C ALA A 70 -6.98 21.33 -4.29
N GLN A 71 -6.91 20.50 -5.33
CA GLN A 71 -6.96 19.05 -5.17
C GLN A 71 -5.82 18.52 -4.30
N ILE A 72 -4.59 19.01 -4.51
CA ILE A 72 -3.42 18.64 -3.70
C ILE A 72 -3.58 19.11 -2.26
N GLN A 73 -4.00 20.36 -2.05
CA GLN A 73 -4.04 20.98 -0.72
C GLN A 73 -5.23 20.57 0.14
N GLU A 74 -6.34 20.15 -0.46
CA GLU A 74 -7.59 19.89 0.27
C GLU A 74 -7.96 18.41 0.37
N LYS A 75 -7.52 17.61 -0.60
CA LYS A 75 -8.01 16.23 -0.73
C LYS A 75 -6.95 15.16 -0.63
N VAL A 76 -5.70 15.43 -1.00
CA VAL A 76 -4.69 14.37 -1.09
C VAL A 76 -4.54 13.59 0.22
N GLY A 77 -4.38 12.27 0.11
CA GLY A 77 -4.01 11.40 1.22
C GLY A 77 -2.55 10.98 1.10
N ILE A 78 -1.77 11.09 2.17
CA ILE A 78 -0.37 10.66 2.21
C ILE A 78 -0.21 9.51 3.19
N TYR A 79 0.33 8.39 2.72
CA TYR A 79 0.73 7.29 3.59
C TYR A 79 2.25 7.12 3.58
N SER A 80 2.88 7.67 4.61
CA SER A 80 4.33 7.62 4.86
C SER A 80 4.79 6.25 5.33
N LEU A 81 5.81 5.69 4.70
CA LEU A 81 6.45 4.42 5.03
C LEU A 81 7.96 4.64 5.09
N SER A 82 8.69 3.84 5.87
CA SER A 82 10.15 3.83 5.87
C SER A 82 10.68 2.63 5.09
N LYS A 83 11.89 2.71 4.57
CA LYS A 83 12.60 1.55 4.01
C LYS A 83 13.43 0.78 5.04
N THR A 84 13.46 1.24 6.30
CA THR A 84 14.19 0.58 7.38
C THR A 84 13.31 0.32 8.61
N VAL A 85 13.57 -0.83 9.26
CA VAL A 85 12.99 -1.21 10.56
C VAL A 85 13.96 -0.94 11.72
N LEU A 86 15.20 -0.51 11.42
CA LEU A 86 16.30 -0.43 12.38
C LEU A 86 16.60 0.99 12.87
N ASP A 87 15.86 2.00 12.39
CA ASP A 87 16.09 3.39 12.79
C ASP A 87 15.55 3.62 14.21
N GLU A 88 16.44 4.02 15.11
CA GLU A 88 16.13 4.19 16.53
C GLU A 88 15.16 5.35 16.80
N LEU A 89 15.23 6.41 16.00
CA LEU A 89 14.39 7.59 16.17
C LEU A 89 12.97 7.29 15.69
N LEU A 90 12.81 6.51 14.62
CA LEU A 90 11.48 6.06 14.18
C LEU A 90 10.76 5.23 15.24
N TRP A 91 11.48 4.34 15.95
CA TRP A 91 10.91 3.61 17.07
C TRP A 91 10.53 4.52 18.25
N ALA A 92 11.37 5.51 18.55
CA ALA A 92 11.09 6.47 19.62
C ALA A 92 9.85 7.34 19.31
N TYR A 93 9.77 7.89 18.09
CA TYR A 93 8.74 8.84 17.70
C TYR A 93 7.41 8.19 17.34
N TYR A 94 7.42 7.09 16.59
CA TYR A 94 6.21 6.56 15.96
C TYR A 94 5.74 5.23 16.54
N ALA A 95 6.60 4.53 17.28
CA ALA A 95 6.26 3.29 17.98
C ALA A 95 6.24 3.49 19.51
N ASP A 96 5.79 4.67 19.94
CA ASP A 96 5.52 5.02 21.34
C ASP A 96 6.67 4.64 22.29
N SER A 97 7.86 5.19 22.02
CA SER A 97 9.07 4.89 22.81
C SER A 97 9.38 3.39 22.90
N HIS A 98 9.35 2.70 21.76
CA HIS A 98 9.58 1.25 21.64
C HIS A 98 8.54 0.33 22.33
N THR A 99 7.38 0.86 22.73
CA THR A 99 6.29 0.05 23.30
C THR A 99 5.23 -0.36 22.27
N GLY A 100 5.31 0.20 21.06
CA GLY A 100 4.48 -0.15 19.91
C GLY A 100 5.11 -1.22 19.02
N PHE A 101 4.72 -1.23 17.76
CA PHE A 101 5.17 -2.22 16.78
C PHE A 101 5.42 -1.59 15.40
N CYS A 102 6.03 -2.36 14.50
CA CYS A 102 6.24 -1.96 13.12
C CYS A 102 5.73 -3.04 12.16
N ILE A 103 5.02 -2.62 11.12
CA ILE A 103 4.45 -3.48 10.09
C ILE A 103 5.37 -3.49 8.89
N GLU A 104 5.83 -4.65 8.46
CA GLU A 104 6.48 -4.84 7.16
C GLU A 104 5.44 -5.18 6.10
N TYR A 105 5.39 -4.34 5.06
CA TYR A 105 4.58 -4.54 3.88
C TYR A 105 5.42 -4.91 2.67
N GLU A 106 4.83 -5.69 1.77
CA GLU A 106 5.23 -5.73 0.36
C GLU A 106 4.51 -4.61 -0.40
N LEU A 107 5.26 -3.61 -0.85
CA LEU A 107 4.70 -2.38 -1.42
C LEU A 107 3.76 -2.64 -2.61
N GLU A 108 4.14 -3.53 -3.53
CA GLU A 108 3.35 -3.78 -4.74
C GLU A 108 1.98 -4.41 -4.42
N LYS A 109 1.85 -5.08 -3.27
CA LYS A 109 0.58 -5.69 -2.84
C LYS A 109 -0.33 -4.69 -2.15
N LEU A 110 0.22 -3.60 -1.59
CA LEU A 110 -0.59 -2.50 -1.04
C LEU A 110 -1.44 -1.81 -2.12
N SER A 111 -0.95 -1.75 -3.36
CA SER A 111 -1.65 -1.19 -4.53
C SER A 111 -2.60 -2.16 -5.24
N GLU A 112 -2.65 -3.45 -4.87
CA GLU A 112 -3.32 -4.45 -5.71
C GLU A 112 -4.85 -4.29 -5.72
N LEU A 113 -5.45 -3.88 -4.60
CA LEU A 113 -6.90 -3.74 -4.47
C LEU A 113 -7.41 -2.33 -4.78
N ASN A 114 -6.54 -1.32 -4.72
CA ASN A 114 -6.95 0.07 -4.84
C ASN A 114 -6.03 0.82 -5.79
N LYS A 115 -6.63 1.69 -6.59
CA LYS A 115 -5.88 2.59 -7.47
C LYS A 115 -5.14 3.62 -6.60
N ILE A 116 -3.86 3.37 -6.38
CA ILE A 116 -2.93 4.35 -5.84
C ILE A 116 -2.61 5.36 -6.94
N SER A 117 -2.58 6.65 -6.62
CA SER A 117 -2.26 7.70 -7.59
C SER A 117 -0.80 7.61 -8.01
N CYS A 118 0.10 7.51 -7.03
CA CYS A 118 1.51 7.19 -7.23
C CYS A 118 2.18 6.78 -5.92
N SER A 119 3.38 6.23 -6.03
CA SER A 119 4.28 6.03 -4.89
C SER A 119 5.70 6.42 -5.27
N PHE A 120 6.41 7.10 -4.38
CA PHE A 120 7.76 7.61 -4.66
C PHE A 120 8.57 7.80 -3.38
N ASP A 121 9.89 7.76 -3.55
CA ASP A 121 10.84 8.16 -2.51
C ASP A 121 10.74 9.65 -2.22
N VAL A 122 10.84 9.99 -0.94
CA VAL A 122 10.89 11.39 -0.51
C VAL A 122 12.21 12.03 -0.93
N ILE A 123 12.11 13.21 -1.52
CA ILE A 123 13.22 14.08 -1.87
C ILE A 123 13.53 14.99 -0.68
N TYR A 124 14.72 14.82 -0.10
CA TYR A 124 15.16 15.59 1.05
C TYR A 124 15.95 16.83 0.63
N GLN A 125 15.48 18.01 1.01
CA GLN A 125 16.10 19.29 0.63
C GLN A 125 15.94 20.36 1.73
N ASP A 126 16.73 21.43 1.64
CA ASP A 126 16.73 22.52 2.62
C ASP A 126 15.88 23.73 2.17
N PHE A 127 15.38 23.69 0.94
CA PHE A 127 14.61 24.76 0.34
C PHE A 127 13.21 24.29 -0.04
N ILE A 128 12.24 25.20 -0.01
CA ILE A 128 10.87 24.94 -0.41
C ILE A 128 10.86 24.58 -1.91
N PRO A 129 10.21 23.48 -2.34
CA PRO A 129 10.05 23.15 -3.75
C PRO A 129 9.29 24.25 -4.50
N LYS A 130 9.74 24.53 -5.72
CA LYS A 130 9.10 25.52 -6.60
C LYS A 130 8.47 24.81 -7.77
N ILE A 131 7.16 24.97 -7.96
CA ILE A 131 6.50 24.40 -9.13
C ILE A 131 6.96 25.17 -10.36
N GLN A 132 7.44 24.45 -11.37
CA GLN A 132 7.91 25.02 -12.62
C GLN A 132 6.78 25.13 -13.64
N PHE A 133 6.91 26.06 -14.59
CA PHE A 133 5.85 26.36 -15.56
C PHE A 133 5.65 25.25 -16.61
N ASP A 134 6.67 24.43 -16.85
CA ASP A 134 6.60 23.27 -17.75
C ASP A 134 5.55 22.23 -17.32
N ILE A 135 5.32 22.11 -16.00
CA ILE A 135 4.21 21.33 -15.42
C ILE A 135 2.84 21.79 -15.95
N LEU A 136 2.69 23.03 -16.40
CA LEU A 136 1.42 23.49 -16.98
C LEU A 136 1.28 23.19 -18.47
N ILE A 137 2.39 23.04 -19.19
CA ILE A 137 2.39 22.92 -20.65
C ILE A 137 2.35 21.44 -21.07
N GLN A 138 2.93 20.55 -20.26
CA GLN A 138 2.97 19.13 -20.57
C GLN A 138 1.67 18.43 -20.16
N SER A 139 1.00 17.79 -21.11
CA SER A 139 -0.20 16.98 -20.85
C SER A 139 0.19 15.51 -20.69
N GLY A 140 -0.27 14.86 -19.61
CA GLY A 140 -0.05 13.43 -19.39
C GLY A 140 -0.10 13.01 -17.93
N ALA A 141 -0.25 11.70 -17.70
CA ALA A 141 -0.25 11.11 -16.36
C ALA A 141 1.09 11.29 -15.62
N ASP A 142 2.21 11.22 -16.36
CA ASP A 142 3.56 11.34 -15.79
C ASP A 142 3.81 12.69 -15.10
N ASN A 143 3.23 13.77 -15.65
CA ASN A 143 3.35 15.11 -15.10
C ASN A 143 2.55 15.30 -13.79
N ILE A 144 1.40 14.64 -13.65
CA ILE A 144 0.64 14.64 -12.38
C ILE A 144 1.47 13.96 -11.29
N VAL A 145 2.13 12.84 -11.62
CA VAL A 145 3.02 12.13 -10.70
C VAL A 145 4.21 12.99 -10.29
N GLU A 146 4.83 13.70 -11.24
CA GLU A 146 5.94 14.61 -10.95
C GLU A 146 5.51 15.79 -10.06
N THR A 147 4.33 16.36 -10.33
CA THR A 147 3.74 17.41 -9.49
C THR A 147 3.48 16.91 -8.07
N LEU A 148 2.88 15.73 -7.91
CA LEU A 148 2.65 15.12 -6.60
C LEU A 148 3.96 14.80 -5.88
N LYS A 149 4.97 14.34 -6.61
CA LYS A 149 6.31 14.09 -6.06
C LYS A 149 6.97 15.37 -5.57
N LEU A 150 6.84 16.46 -6.32
CA LEU A 150 7.40 17.75 -5.93
C LEU A 150 6.68 18.35 -4.72
N THR A 151 5.35 18.33 -4.73
CA THR A 151 4.49 19.00 -3.72
C THR A 151 4.28 18.17 -2.46
N SER A 152 4.15 16.86 -2.59
CA SER A 152 3.80 15.92 -1.51
C SER A 152 4.90 14.90 -1.22
N GLY A 153 6.03 14.98 -1.95
CA GLY A 153 7.17 14.10 -1.80
C GLY A 153 8.48 14.80 -1.47
N THR A 154 8.43 16.04 -1.00
CA THR A 154 9.61 16.76 -0.52
C THR A 154 9.53 16.96 1.00
N LYS A 155 10.68 16.90 1.66
CA LYS A 155 10.79 17.08 3.11
C LYS A 155 12.12 17.72 3.48
N SER A 156 12.20 18.35 4.66
CA SER A 156 13.46 18.89 5.17
C SER A 156 14.53 17.80 5.28
N LYS A 157 15.80 18.10 4.93
CA LYS A 157 16.93 17.17 5.13
C LYS A 157 17.09 16.66 6.55
N ARG A 158 16.56 17.35 7.55
CA ARG A 158 16.56 16.89 8.95
C ARG A 158 15.84 15.54 9.12
N TRP A 159 14.88 15.23 8.26
CA TRP A 159 14.11 13.98 8.25
C TRP A 159 14.70 12.90 7.34
N GLN A 160 15.89 13.10 6.76
CA GLN A 160 16.48 12.14 5.82
C GLN A 160 16.69 10.74 6.44
N HIS A 161 16.89 10.66 7.75
CA HIS A 161 17.04 9.40 8.47
C HIS A 161 15.79 8.51 8.40
N GLU A 162 14.60 9.07 8.13
CA GLU A 162 13.36 8.28 8.00
C GLU A 162 13.39 7.33 6.79
N ASP A 163 14.25 7.59 5.80
CA ASP A 163 14.36 6.86 4.53
C ASP A 163 12.97 6.57 3.93
N GLU A 164 12.21 7.66 3.78
CA GLU A 164 10.77 7.65 3.60
C GLU A 164 10.39 7.37 2.14
N ILE A 165 9.41 6.50 1.96
CA ILE A 165 8.65 6.32 0.72
C ILE A 165 7.17 6.60 1.00
N ARG A 166 6.52 7.33 0.09
CA ARG A 166 5.12 7.73 0.24
C ARG A 166 4.24 7.01 -0.78
N ILE A 167 3.07 6.59 -0.32
CA ILE A 167 1.93 6.27 -1.17
C ILE A 167 1.00 7.49 -1.17
N ILE A 168 0.59 7.92 -2.35
CA ILE A 168 -0.30 9.07 -2.54
C ILE A 168 -1.67 8.59 -3.03
N MET A 169 -2.71 9.07 -2.37
CA MET A 169 -4.11 8.83 -2.69
C MET A 169 -4.77 10.14 -3.15
N ASP A 170 -5.69 10.05 -4.12
CA ASP A 170 -6.46 11.20 -4.59
C ASP A 170 -7.27 11.85 -3.46
N ASN A 171 -7.75 11.03 -2.50
CA ASN A 171 -8.50 11.47 -1.34
C ASN A 171 -7.90 10.86 -0.06
N PHE A 172 -7.77 11.67 1.00
CA PHE A 172 -7.43 11.18 2.32
C PHE A 172 -8.54 10.29 2.86
N GLY A 173 -8.17 9.27 3.63
CA GLY A 173 -9.14 8.35 4.18
C GLY A 173 -8.63 6.93 4.36
N LYS A 174 -9.59 6.04 4.59
CA LYS A 174 -9.36 4.60 4.73
C LYS A 174 -9.13 3.99 3.33
N VAL A 175 -8.06 3.22 3.21
CA VAL A 175 -7.68 2.48 2.00
C VAL A 175 -7.49 1.03 2.39
N ASN A 176 -8.28 0.13 1.79
CA ASN A 176 -8.15 -1.30 2.03
C ASN A 176 -6.93 -1.85 1.27
N TYR A 177 -6.36 -2.94 1.74
CA TYR A 177 -5.28 -3.63 1.06
C TYR A 177 -5.50 -5.15 1.06
N ASP A 178 -4.78 -5.85 0.20
CA ASP A 178 -4.74 -7.30 0.24
C ASP A 178 -4.01 -7.71 1.53
N PHE A 179 -4.63 -8.50 2.42
CA PHE A 179 -4.02 -8.89 3.70
C PHE A 179 -2.63 -9.52 3.53
N ARG A 180 -2.38 -10.13 2.36
CA ARG A 180 -1.08 -10.70 1.97
C ARG A 180 0.00 -9.64 1.76
N ALA A 181 -0.35 -8.36 1.75
CA ALA A 181 0.59 -7.24 1.73
C ALA A 181 1.40 -7.17 3.02
N VAL A 182 0.81 -7.51 4.19
CA VAL A 182 1.57 -7.63 5.44
C VAL A 182 2.42 -8.88 5.37
N LYS A 183 3.73 -8.77 5.62
CA LYS A 183 4.68 -9.89 5.59
C LYS A 183 5.24 -10.22 6.96
N ALA A 184 5.44 -9.21 7.79
CA ALA A 184 5.92 -9.40 9.15
C ALA A 184 5.45 -8.29 10.10
N ILE A 185 5.44 -8.60 11.38
CA ILE A 185 5.29 -7.64 12.47
C ILE A 185 6.56 -7.69 13.33
N TYR A 186 7.11 -6.52 13.63
CA TYR A 186 8.22 -6.33 14.54
C TYR A 186 7.67 -5.69 15.81
N PHE A 187 7.81 -6.36 16.94
CA PHE A 187 7.42 -5.84 18.24
C PHE A 187 8.56 -5.00 18.81
N GLY A 188 8.23 -3.80 19.32
CA GLY A 188 9.21 -2.92 19.95
C GLY A 188 9.85 -3.56 21.17
N LEU A 189 11.05 -3.08 21.55
CA LEU A 189 11.83 -3.59 22.68
C LEU A 189 10.99 -3.80 23.95
N ASN A 190 10.09 -2.86 24.22
CA ASN A 190 9.31 -2.77 25.45
C ASN A 190 7.82 -3.04 25.21
N MET A 191 7.46 -3.63 24.07
CA MET A 191 6.05 -3.92 23.79
C MET A 191 5.52 -5.00 24.76
N PRO A 192 4.40 -4.74 25.47
CA PRO A 192 3.80 -5.72 26.38
C PRO A 192 3.51 -7.05 25.69
N LYS A 193 3.93 -8.17 26.29
CA LYS A 193 3.75 -9.50 25.67
C LYS A 193 2.32 -9.99 25.78
N THR A 194 1.77 -9.90 26.99
CA THR A 194 0.43 -10.42 27.35
C THR A 194 -0.47 -9.30 27.84
N GLN A 195 -1.78 -9.54 27.88
CA GLN A 195 -2.75 -8.56 28.42
C GLN A 195 -2.45 -8.21 29.89
N GLN A 196 -1.92 -9.15 30.67
CA GLN A 196 -1.53 -8.93 32.07
C GLN A 196 -0.38 -7.93 32.23
N ASN A 197 0.37 -7.65 31.15
CA ASN A 197 1.44 -6.66 31.15
C ASN A 197 0.96 -5.25 30.77
N LEU A 198 -0.32 -5.09 30.43
CA LEU A 198 -0.92 -3.78 30.17
C LEU A 198 -1.21 -3.06 31.49
N HIS A 199 -1.24 -1.73 31.44
CA HIS A 199 -1.58 -0.91 32.60
C HIS A 199 -3.05 -1.14 33.01
N GLN A 200 -3.36 -1.11 34.31
CA GLN A 200 -4.71 -1.33 34.82
C GLN A 200 -5.77 -0.37 34.24
N ASP A 201 -5.38 0.88 33.95
CA ASP A 201 -6.28 1.89 33.39
C ASP A 201 -6.46 1.77 31.87
N ASN A 202 -5.79 0.82 31.21
CA ASN A 202 -5.78 0.69 29.76
C ASN A 202 -7.18 0.49 29.17
N GLU A 203 -8.05 -0.23 29.88
CA GLU A 203 -9.44 -0.51 29.47
C GLU A 203 -10.33 0.74 29.52
N ASN A 204 -9.94 1.76 30.30
CA ASN A 204 -10.68 3.01 30.42
C ASN A 204 -10.26 4.06 29.39
N LEU A 205 -9.18 3.81 28.64
CA LEU A 205 -8.68 4.73 27.62
C LEU A 205 -9.52 4.62 26.33
N PRO A 206 -9.67 5.71 25.56
CA PRO A 206 -10.27 5.62 24.23
C PRO A 206 -9.41 4.73 23.32
N ASN A 207 -10.02 4.10 22.32
CA ASN A 207 -9.34 3.14 21.42
C ASN A 207 -8.07 3.70 20.73
N SER A 208 -7.95 5.01 20.57
CA SER A 208 -6.74 5.64 20.01
C SER A 208 -5.53 5.65 20.95
N LEU A 209 -5.75 5.39 22.24
CA LEU A 209 -4.74 5.43 23.30
C LEU A 209 -4.63 4.12 24.07
N SER A 210 -5.71 3.33 24.13
CA SER A 210 -5.69 1.99 24.73
C SER A 210 -4.69 1.10 23.99
N LYS A 211 -3.68 0.62 24.70
CA LYS A 211 -2.56 -0.19 24.20
C LYS A 211 -2.97 -1.63 23.99
N VAL A 212 -2.32 -2.27 23.03
CA VAL A 212 -2.43 -3.71 22.76
C VAL A 212 -1.13 -4.43 23.06
N CYS A 213 -1.21 -5.72 23.39
CA CYS A 213 -0.05 -6.59 23.60
C CYS A 213 0.28 -7.43 22.35
N GLN A 214 1.43 -8.10 22.38
CA GLN A 214 1.90 -8.96 21.28
C GLN A 214 0.89 -10.08 20.97
N GLU A 215 0.37 -10.77 21.99
CA GLU A 215 -0.61 -11.86 21.85
C GLU A 215 -1.86 -11.41 21.08
N GLN A 216 -2.41 -10.22 21.39
CA GLN A 216 -3.58 -9.68 20.70
C GLN A 216 -3.32 -9.44 19.21
N ILE A 217 -2.11 -8.98 18.84
CA ILE A 217 -1.74 -8.79 17.43
C ILE A 217 -1.61 -10.14 16.71
N MET A 218 -0.93 -11.11 17.32
CA MET A 218 -0.74 -12.43 16.74
C MET A 218 -2.08 -13.15 16.55
N GLU A 219 -2.98 -13.04 17.53
CA GLU A 219 -4.34 -13.58 17.43
C GLU A 219 -5.13 -12.90 16.32
N ALA A 220 -5.08 -11.57 16.24
CA ALA A 220 -5.77 -10.81 15.22
C ALA A 220 -5.31 -11.17 13.81
N LEU A 221 -4.05 -11.57 13.64
CA LEU A 221 -3.42 -11.89 12.36
C LEU A 221 -3.33 -13.40 12.06
N LYS A 222 -3.90 -14.27 12.89
CA LYS A 222 -3.89 -15.72 12.70
C LYS A 222 -4.35 -16.15 11.30
N GLY A 223 -3.72 -17.19 10.76
CA GLY A 223 -4.06 -17.74 9.44
C GLY A 223 -3.65 -16.88 8.24
N ARG A 224 -2.98 -15.74 8.44
CA ARG A 224 -2.49 -14.86 7.37
C ARG A 224 -1.05 -15.16 6.90
N ASN A 225 -0.38 -16.16 7.50
CA ASN A 225 1.01 -16.52 7.19
C ASN A 225 2.01 -15.35 7.39
N ILE A 226 1.95 -14.73 8.57
CA ILE A 226 2.77 -13.58 8.96
C ILE A 226 3.95 -14.05 9.81
N LYS A 227 5.13 -13.45 9.63
CA LYS A 227 6.27 -13.64 10.52
C LYS A 227 6.27 -12.62 11.65
N TYR A 228 6.75 -13.02 12.82
CA TYR A 228 6.85 -12.14 13.98
C TYR A 228 8.28 -12.03 14.43
N TYR A 229 8.70 -10.83 14.82
CA TYR A 229 10.03 -10.56 15.33
C TYR A 229 9.97 -9.68 16.57
N GLN A 230 10.89 -9.89 17.50
CA GLN A 230 11.11 -9.04 18.66
C GLN A 230 12.35 -8.19 18.40
N MET A 231 12.23 -6.86 18.46
CA MET A 231 13.39 -5.97 18.43
C MET A 231 14.26 -6.20 19.67
N ALA A 232 15.58 -6.15 19.49
CA ALA A 232 16.59 -6.33 20.51
C ALA A 232 17.75 -5.33 20.32
N LEU A 233 18.43 -4.98 21.41
CA LEU A 233 19.66 -4.19 21.35
C LEU A 233 20.84 -5.12 21.08
N LYS A 234 21.65 -4.81 20.07
CA LYS A 234 22.87 -5.53 19.80
C LYS A 234 23.87 -5.29 20.92
N SER A 235 24.46 -6.37 21.45
CA SER A 235 25.43 -6.31 22.56
C SER A 235 26.56 -5.31 22.27
N ASN A 236 26.85 -4.45 23.26
CA ASN A 236 27.91 -3.44 23.23
C ASN A 236 27.83 -2.49 22.01
N SER A 237 26.63 -2.10 21.59
CA SER A 237 26.39 -1.20 20.45
C SER A 237 25.12 -0.36 20.62
N TYR A 238 25.01 0.76 19.91
CA TYR A 238 23.76 1.52 19.73
C TYR A 238 22.86 0.93 18.63
N LYS A 239 23.26 -0.19 18.03
CA LYS A 239 22.53 -0.79 16.92
C LYS A 239 21.43 -1.73 17.40
N PHE A 240 20.34 -1.75 16.65
CA PHE A 240 19.26 -2.71 16.83
C PHE A 240 19.48 -3.97 15.99
N GLU A 241 18.97 -5.07 16.49
CA GLU A 241 18.75 -6.33 15.78
C GLU A 241 17.35 -6.86 16.11
N TYR A 242 16.96 -7.99 15.54
CA TYR A 242 15.68 -8.61 15.84
C TYR A 242 15.77 -10.13 15.80
N ILE A 243 14.91 -10.77 16.60
CA ILE A 243 14.88 -12.22 16.79
C ILE A 243 13.48 -12.72 16.41
N GLU A 244 13.41 -13.81 15.65
CA GLU A 244 12.13 -14.41 15.25
C GLU A 244 11.36 -14.93 16.47
N VAL A 245 10.07 -14.61 16.51
CA VAL A 245 9.12 -15.05 17.55
C VAL A 245 8.25 -16.15 16.94
N VAL A 246 8.09 -17.23 17.68
CA VAL A 246 7.27 -18.37 17.25
C VAL A 246 5.80 -17.94 17.19
N ASP A 247 5.15 -18.14 16.05
CA ASP A 247 3.71 -17.95 15.89
C ASP A 247 2.94 -19.08 16.60
N PRO A 248 2.19 -18.79 17.69
CA PRO A 248 1.37 -19.80 18.36
C PRO A 248 0.14 -20.21 17.52
N TYR A 249 -0.18 -19.46 16.47
CA TYR A 249 -1.30 -19.71 15.55
C TYR A 249 -0.87 -20.21 14.17
N LYS A 250 0.36 -20.72 14.03
CA LYS A 250 0.91 -21.21 12.75
C LYS A 250 0.02 -22.26 12.06
N ASP A 251 -0.72 -23.05 12.85
CA ASP A 251 -1.59 -24.13 12.38
C ASP A 251 -3.07 -23.68 12.27
N ALA A 252 -3.36 -22.39 12.47
CA ALA A 252 -4.71 -21.84 12.33
C ALA A 252 -5.20 -21.91 10.87
N GLY A 253 -6.50 -22.10 10.68
CA GLY A 253 -7.13 -22.08 9.37
C GLY A 253 -6.81 -20.80 8.58
N LYS A 254 -6.57 -20.96 7.27
CA LYS A 254 -6.21 -19.84 6.37
C LYS A 254 -7.25 -18.72 6.43
N TYR A 255 -6.80 -17.49 6.62
CA TYR A 255 -7.65 -16.30 6.65
C TYR A 255 -8.24 -16.03 5.26
N LYS A 256 -9.54 -15.68 5.21
CA LYS A 256 -10.33 -15.50 3.96
C LYS A 256 -10.26 -16.69 2.99
N ASN A 257 -10.25 -17.91 3.52
CA ASN A 257 -10.24 -19.14 2.73
C ASN A 257 -11.65 -19.63 2.41
N THR A 258 -12.31 -18.98 1.45
CA THR A 258 -13.62 -19.41 0.94
C THR A 258 -13.52 -19.77 -0.54
N VAL A 259 -14.23 -20.82 -0.95
CA VAL A 259 -14.36 -21.23 -2.35
C VAL A 259 -15.65 -20.61 -2.89
N LYS A 260 -15.55 -19.85 -3.99
CA LYS A 260 -16.65 -19.13 -4.60
C LYS A 260 -17.05 -19.78 -5.93
N PHE A 261 -18.30 -19.60 -6.31
CA PHE A 261 -18.78 -20.13 -7.58
C PHE A 261 -18.13 -19.42 -8.78
N ILE A 262 -17.78 -20.18 -9.80
CA ILE A 262 -17.29 -19.67 -11.09
C ILE A 262 -18.30 -20.04 -12.17
N ASP A 263 -18.82 -19.03 -12.87
CA ASP A 263 -19.64 -19.26 -14.06
C ASP A 263 -18.77 -19.72 -15.23
N LYS A 264 -18.89 -21.01 -15.58
CA LYS A 264 -18.14 -21.62 -16.68
C LYS A 264 -18.48 -21.04 -18.05
N ALA A 265 -19.62 -20.35 -18.20
CA ALA A 265 -19.97 -19.67 -19.45
C ALA A 265 -19.00 -18.52 -19.79
N LEU A 266 -18.26 -18.02 -18.80
CA LEU A 266 -17.25 -16.97 -18.96
C LEU A 266 -15.83 -17.50 -19.23
N ILE A 267 -15.70 -18.81 -19.44
CA ILE A 267 -14.44 -19.47 -19.77
C ILE A 267 -14.40 -19.77 -21.26
N ASP A 268 -13.43 -19.19 -21.96
CA ASP A 268 -13.16 -19.46 -23.36
C ASP A 268 -12.00 -20.45 -23.50
N TYR A 269 -12.34 -21.68 -23.87
CA TYR A 269 -11.41 -22.80 -24.04
C TYR A 269 -10.67 -22.79 -25.39
N ASN A 270 -10.88 -21.78 -26.24
CA ASN A 270 -10.14 -21.67 -27.49
C ASN A 270 -8.66 -21.41 -27.21
N CYS A 271 -7.79 -22.20 -27.86
CA CYS A 271 -6.35 -22.14 -27.62
C CYS A 271 -5.60 -21.19 -28.57
N TYR A 272 -6.29 -20.59 -29.55
CA TYR A 272 -5.75 -19.58 -30.48
C TYR A 272 -4.40 -19.94 -31.14
N GLY A 273 -4.23 -21.21 -31.51
CA GLY A 273 -3.00 -21.72 -32.14
C GLY A 273 -1.98 -22.32 -31.17
N TRP A 274 -2.18 -22.19 -29.86
CA TRP A 274 -1.43 -22.90 -28.84
C TRP A 274 -2.01 -24.29 -28.58
N GLN A 275 -1.18 -25.21 -28.06
CA GLN A 275 -1.64 -26.51 -27.58
C GLN A 275 -1.81 -26.44 -26.06
N VAL A 276 -3.04 -26.20 -25.60
CA VAL A 276 -3.38 -26.11 -24.18
C VAL A 276 -4.55 -27.04 -23.89
N GLU A 277 -4.43 -27.92 -22.91
CA GLU A 277 -5.54 -28.78 -22.51
C GLU A 277 -6.62 -27.99 -21.78
N ALA A 278 -7.90 -28.34 -22.00
CA ALA A 278 -9.04 -27.71 -21.33
C ALA A 278 -8.92 -27.74 -19.79
N SER A 279 -8.27 -28.78 -19.24
CA SER A 279 -8.02 -28.97 -17.82
C SER A 279 -7.27 -27.79 -17.17
N TYR A 280 -6.41 -27.07 -17.91
CA TYR A 280 -5.71 -25.90 -17.37
C TYR A 280 -6.65 -24.72 -17.12
N PHE A 281 -7.69 -24.54 -17.94
CA PHE A 281 -8.69 -23.49 -17.73
C PHE A 281 -9.53 -23.80 -16.48
N ASP A 282 -9.91 -25.06 -16.28
CA ASP A 282 -10.60 -25.50 -15.06
C ASP A 282 -9.70 -25.34 -13.81
N LYS A 283 -8.41 -25.66 -13.90
CA LYS A 283 -7.45 -25.41 -12.81
C LYS A 283 -7.36 -23.92 -12.48
N VAL A 284 -7.31 -23.04 -13.48
CA VAL A 284 -7.31 -21.59 -13.26
C VAL A 284 -8.63 -21.14 -12.63
N ALA A 285 -9.78 -21.63 -13.09
CA ALA A 285 -11.07 -21.34 -12.44
C ALA A 285 -11.06 -21.74 -10.96
N GLU A 286 -10.47 -22.89 -10.63
CA GLU A 286 -10.36 -23.38 -9.26
C GLU A 286 -9.36 -22.60 -8.38
N ILE A 287 -8.30 -22.04 -8.98
CA ILE A 287 -7.40 -21.09 -8.32
C ILE A 287 -8.15 -19.78 -8.04
N ILE A 288 -8.85 -19.24 -9.04
CA ILE A 288 -9.56 -17.96 -8.95
C ILE A 288 -10.77 -18.03 -8.00
N SER A 289 -11.46 -19.17 -7.94
CA SER A 289 -12.55 -19.40 -6.99
C SER A 289 -12.14 -19.23 -5.54
N ARG A 290 -10.85 -19.41 -5.25
CA ARG A 290 -10.23 -19.27 -3.91
C ARG A 290 -9.56 -17.93 -3.69
N GLU A 291 -9.61 -17.00 -4.65
CA GLU A 291 -9.06 -15.67 -4.41
C GLU A 291 -9.87 -14.95 -3.31
N PRO A 292 -9.20 -14.49 -2.23
CA PRO A 292 -9.87 -13.92 -1.05
C PRO A 292 -10.87 -12.82 -1.39
N TYR A 293 -10.51 -12.00 -2.39
CA TYR A 293 -11.26 -10.83 -2.82
C TYR A 293 -12.08 -11.07 -4.09
N PHE A 294 -12.21 -12.30 -4.58
CA PHE A 294 -13.06 -12.58 -5.74
C PHE A 294 -14.54 -12.23 -5.47
N TYR A 295 -15.16 -11.45 -6.36
CA TYR A 295 -16.60 -11.20 -6.36
C TYR A 295 -17.28 -11.88 -7.55
N ASN A 296 -16.84 -11.53 -8.77
CA ASN A 296 -17.38 -12.10 -9.99
C ASN A 296 -16.30 -12.27 -11.05
N LEU A 297 -16.41 -13.32 -11.87
CA LEU A 297 -15.50 -13.55 -12.97
C LEU A 297 -15.81 -12.58 -14.12
N ASN A 298 -14.76 -12.05 -14.75
CA ASN A 298 -14.87 -11.34 -16.02
C ASN A 298 -14.72 -12.35 -17.17
N SER A 299 -13.55 -13.00 -17.23
CA SER A 299 -13.28 -14.06 -18.20
C SER A 299 -12.02 -14.85 -17.85
N ILE A 300 -11.94 -16.09 -18.36
CA ILE A 300 -10.72 -16.88 -18.42
C ILE A 300 -10.49 -17.29 -19.87
N HIS A 301 -9.30 -17.01 -20.41
CA HIS A 301 -8.96 -17.31 -21.81
C HIS A 301 -7.45 -17.25 -22.04
N VAL A 302 -6.94 -17.77 -23.16
CA VAL A 302 -5.53 -17.58 -23.54
C VAL A 302 -5.29 -16.13 -23.96
N SER A 303 -4.38 -15.43 -23.28
CA SER A 303 -3.99 -14.07 -23.62
C SER A 303 -3.06 -14.07 -24.83
N LYS A 304 -3.55 -13.62 -25.99
CA LYS A 304 -2.73 -13.50 -27.21
C LYS A 304 -1.49 -12.63 -27.01
N GLU A 305 -1.70 -11.44 -26.43
CA GLU A 305 -0.64 -10.46 -26.21
C GLU A 305 0.46 -11.01 -25.29
N GLN A 306 0.09 -11.53 -24.11
CA GLN A 306 1.08 -12.05 -23.16
C GLN A 306 1.74 -13.34 -23.66
N SER A 307 1.00 -14.18 -24.39
CA SER A 307 1.57 -15.40 -24.96
C SER A 307 2.60 -15.11 -26.05
N ILE A 308 2.35 -14.11 -26.91
CA ILE A 308 3.33 -13.65 -27.91
C ILE A 308 4.56 -13.04 -27.22
N LEU A 309 4.35 -12.18 -26.22
CA LEU A 309 5.42 -11.51 -25.49
C LEU A 309 6.36 -12.51 -24.79
N ARG A 310 5.79 -13.54 -24.14
CA ARG A 310 6.55 -14.55 -23.38
C ARG A 310 6.95 -15.77 -24.21
N LYS A 311 6.43 -15.90 -25.43
CA LYS A 311 6.67 -17.03 -26.35
C LYS A 311 6.25 -18.39 -25.78
N GLU A 312 5.19 -18.40 -24.98
CA GLU A 312 4.58 -19.59 -24.37
C GLU A 312 3.08 -19.34 -24.15
N PRO A 313 2.22 -20.37 -23.99
CA PRO A 313 0.80 -20.14 -23.73
C PRO A 313 0.58 -19.55 -22.32
N ILE A 314 -0.08 -18.40 -22.27
CA ILE A 314 -0.45 -17.71 -21.04
C ILE A 314 -1.97 -17.66 -20.92
N ILE A 315 -2.50 -18.27 -19.85
CA ILE A 315 -3.92 -18.16 -19.51
C ILE A 315 -4.11 -16.89 -18.67
N PHE A 316 -5.00 -16.03 -19.14
CA PHE A 316 -5.49 -14.87 -18.43
C PHE A 316 -6.71 -15.26 -17.59
N ALA A 317 -6.80 -14.65 -16.40
CA ALA A 317 -8.04 -14.58 -15.64
C ALA A 317 -8.28 -13.16 -15.16
N GLY A 318 -9.45 -12.61 -15.50
CA GLY A 318 -9.93 -11.33 -15.01
C GLY A 318 -11.09 -11.53 -14.05
N PHE A 319 -11.11 -10.83 -12.92
CA PHE A 319 -12.23 -10.85 -11.98
C PHE A 319 -12.40 -9.52 -11.25
N PHE A 320 -13.61 -9.26 -10.77
CA PHE A 320 -13.96 -8.07 -9.99
C PHE A 320 -13.88 -8.36 -8.49
N ILE A 321 -13.66 -7.32 -7.69
CA ILE A 321 -13.56 -7.43 -6.22
C ILE A 321 -14.81 -6.97 -5.47
N ASP A 322 -15.66 -6.19 -6.13
CA ASP A 322 -16.97 -5.77 -5.63
C ASP A 322 -17.90 -5.43 -6.81
N GLU A 323 -19.17 -5.17 -6.52
CA GLU A 323 -20.22 -4.89 -7.52
C GLU A 323 -20.09 -3.53 -8.20
N ASN A 324 -19.53 -2.53 -7.49
CA ASN A 324 -19.53 -1.13 -7.90
C ASN A 324 -18.20 -0.67 -8.52
N ASN A 325 -17.16 -1.50 -8.43
CA ASN A 325 -15.83 -1.25 -8.94
C ASN A 325 -15.59 -2.01 -10.25
N PHE A 326 -15.64 -1.28 -11.36
CA PHE A 326 -15.40 -1.82 -12.69
C PHE A 326 -13.91 -2.13 -12.98
N SER A 327 -13.01 -1.87 -12.03
CA SER A 327 -11.60 -2.25 -12.16
C SER A 327 -11.46 -3.74 -11.87
N GLN A 328 -11.12 -4.52 -12.89
CA GLN A 328 -10.81 -5.93 -12.72
C GLN A 328 -9.37 -6.14 -12.24
N ILE A 329 -9.18 -7.11 -11.35
CA ILE A 329 -7.87 -7.72 -11.11
C ILE A 329 -7.57 -8.66 -12.27
N LYS A 330 -6.37 -8.53 -12.82
CA LYS A 330 -5.88 -9.30 -13.97
C LYS A 330 -4.75 -10.21 -13.52
N LYS A 331 -4.89 -11.51 -13.75
CA LYS A 331 -3.84 -12.50 -13.51
C LYS A 331 -3.48 -13.22 -14.80
N TYR A 332 -2.21 -13.59 -14.90
CA TYR A 332 -1.63 -14.23 -16.07
C TYR A 332 -0.80 -15.41 -15.58
N PHE A 333 -1.08 -16.59 -16.10
CA PHE A 333 -0.45 -17.83 -15.67
C PHE A 333 0.14 -18.56 -16.88
N SER A 334 1.42 -18.88 -16.81
CA SER A 334 2.01 -19.97 -17.59
C SER A 334 1.48 -21.31 -17.09
N LEU A 335 1.56 -22.36 -17.93
CA LEU A 335 1.12 -23.70 -17.53
C LEU A 335 1.87 -24.22 -16.30
N ALA A 336 3.16 -23.93 -16.19
CA ALA A 336 3.98 -24.29 -15.05
C ALA A 336 3.52 -23.60 -13.75
N GLU A 337 3.19 -22.30 -13.81
CA GLU A 337 2.63 -21.56 -12.66
C GLU A 337 1.27 -22.13 -12.22
N ILE A 338 0.44 -22.58 -13.17
CA ILE A 338 -0.85 -23.22 -12.86
C ILE A 338 -0.60 -24.52 -12.09
N ASP A 339 0.28 -25.39 -12.58
CA ASP A 339 0.56 -26.67 -11.91
C ASP A 339 1.16 -26.46 -10.51
N GLN A 340 2.08 -25.52 -10.37
CA GLN A 340 2.67 -25.19 -9.07
C GLN A 340 1.62 -24.67 -8.09
N THR A 341 0.77 -23.73 -8.53
CA THR A 341 -0.25 -23.12 -7.67
C THR A 341 -1.34 -24.11 -7.31
N PHE A 342 -1.81 -24.91 -8.28
CA PHE A 342 -2.86 -25.90 -8.08
C PHE A 342 -2.41 -26.99 -7.09
N LYS A 343 -1.16 -27.44 -7.16
CA LYS A 343 -0.58 -28.39 -6.21
C LYS A 343 -0.58 -27.87 -4.75
N GLN A 344 -0.53 -26.56 -4.56
CA GLN A 344 -0.56 -25.93 -3.22
C GLN A 344 -1.97 -25.76 -2.65
N LEU A 345 -3.02 -26.04 -3.44
CA LEU A 345 -4.40 -25.89 -2.98
C LEU A 345 -4.85 -27.02 -2.03
N GLU A 346 -4.02 -28.05 -1.80
CA GLU A 346 -4.31 -29.20 -0.92
C GLU A 346 -5.70 -29.82 -1.19
N ILE A 347 -6.07 -29.92 -2.48
CA ILE A 347 -7.33 -30.54 -2.96
C ILE A 347 -7.15 -32.05 -3.09
#